data_AF-A0A182UMN4-F1
#
_entry.id   AF-A0A182UMN4-F1
#
_cell.length_a   1.000
_cell.length_b   1.000
_cell.length_c   1.000
_cell.angle_alpha   90.00
_cell.angle_beta   90.00
_cell.angle_gamma   90.00
#
_symmetry.space_group_name_H-M   'P 1'
#
loop_
_entity.id
_entity.type
_entity.pdbx_description
1 polymer ?
#
loop_
_entity_poly.entity_id
_entity_poly.type
_entity_poly.pdbx_seq_one_letter_code
_entity_poly.pdbx_strand_id
1 'polypeptide(L)'
;MGLRYVVVLMSGDWTVMYFKGIRLMQALVKANETFDDFRAREEKKEQEYVKQQQASVATGTSSSSHVDTFSSTSNDQQAPDPDVERAKEMILDAALAFVQSHGWSKQAIAKGAETVNYPSVSHGLFPRGGIELVHHFYKQCNLKLIDYLKQETADLERVPNPSEFARKAIEYRLRLLEPYLKYWPQALGLMALPPNAPHSLANVLTLVDDICYYAGDRSVDPSSAHKPPLIH
;
A
#
# COMPACT_ATOMS: atom_id res chain seq x y z
N MET A 1 12.45 -24.05 -2.25
CA MET A 1 11.23 -24.70 -1.67
C MET A 1 9.96 -23.83 -1.70
N GLY A 2 10.01 -22.55 -2.12
CA GLY A 2 8.85 -21.63 -2.09
C GLY A 2 7.81 -21.75 -3.22
N LEU A 3 8.07 -22.53 -4.27
CA LEU A 3 7.15 -22.67 -5.42
C LEU A 3 6.20 -23.89 -5.34
N ARG A 4 6.37 -24.77 -4.34
CA ARG A 4 5.49 -25.93 -4.14
C ARG A 4 4.23 -25.63 -3.32
N TYR A 5 4.14 -24.47 -2.66
CA TYR A 5 2.97 -24.11 -1.85
C TYR A 5 1.80 -23.54 -2.65
N VAL A 6 2.06 -23.00 -3.85
CA VAL A 6 1.01 -22.39 -4.68
C VAL A 6 0.21 -23.46 -5.48
N VAL A 7 0.75 -24.66 -5.65
CA VAL A 7 0.10 -25.75 -6.42
C VAL A 7 -0.81 -26.64 -5.56
N VAL A 8 -0.71 -26.59 -4.23
CA VAL A 8 -1.57 -27.36 -3.30
C VAL A 8 -2.82 -26.56 -2.87
N LEU A 9 -3.13 -25.48 -3.59
CA LEU A 9 -4.33 -24.65 -3.41
C LEU A 9 -5.54 -25.14 -4.24
N MET A 10 -5.36 -26.18 -5.06
CA MET A 10 -6.31 -26.59 -6.11
C MET A 10 -6.89 -28.01 -5.90
N SER A 11 -7.23 -28.38 -4.66
CA SER A 11 -7.96 -29.64 -4.40
C SER A 11 -9.05 -29.45 -3.34
N GLY A 12 -10.16 -28.86 -3.76
CA GLY A 12 -11.48 -29.50 -3.64
C GLY A 12 -12.15 -29.74 -2.29
N ASP A 13 -11.69 -29.24 -1.14
CA ASP A 13 -12.40 -29.48 0.14
C ASP A 13 -12.55 -28.21 1.00
N TRP A 14 -13.75 -27.65 1.01
CA TRP A 14 -14.13 -26.39 1.70
C TRP A 14 -14.02 -26.45 3.24
N THR A 15 -13.83 -27.62 3.85
CA THR A 15 -13.62 -27.77 5.30
C THR A 15 -12.18 -27.48 5.72
N VAL A 16 -11.22 -27.58 4.80
CA VAL A 16 -9.78 -27.38 5.11
C VAL A 16 -9.42 -25.89 5.14
N MET A 17 -10.17 -25.02 4.45
CA MET A 17 -9.96 -23.57 4.43
C MET A 17 -10.17 -22.94 5.81
N TYR A 18 -11.20 -23.34 6.56
CA TYR A 18 -11.44 -22.83 7.91
C TYR A 18 -10.34 -23.23 8.89
N PHE A 19 -9.85 -24.48 8.83
CA PHE A 19 -8.77 -24.95 9.71
C PHE A 19 -7.37 -24.47 9.29
N LYS A 20 -7.11 -24.26 8.00
CA LYS A 20 -5.85 -23.64 7.52
C LYS A 20 -5.83 -22.13 7.73
N GLY A 21 -6.95 -21.43 7.63
CA GLY A 21 -7.07 -20.02 8.00
C GLY A 21 -6.81 -19.81 9.49
N ILE A 22 -7.39 -20.67 10.34
CA ILE A 22 -7.10 -20.69 11.78
C ILE A 22 -5.64 -21.11 12.05
N ARG A 23 -5.07 -22.07 11.31
CA ARG A 23 -3.66 -22.44 11.44
C ARG A 23 -2.69 -21.38 10.90
N LEU A 24 -3.06 -20.59 9.90
CA LEU A 24 -2.28 -19.46 9.39
C LEU A 24 -2.33 -18.31 10.39
N MET A 25 -3.49 -18.03 10.97
CA MET A 25 -3.63 -17.11 12.11
C MET A 25 -2.84 -17.59 13.33
N GLN A 26 -2.88 -18.89 13.66
CA GLN A 26 -2.08 -19.47 14.75
C GLN A 26 -0.58 -19.56 14.44
N ALA A 27 -0.19 -19.67 13.16
CA ALA A 27 1.21 -19.65 12.71
C ALA A 27 1.77 -18.22 12.64
N LEU A 28 0.94 -17.23 12.28
CA LEU A 28 1.24 -15.80 12.42
C LEU A 28 1.39 -15.40 13.89
N VAL A 29 0.62 -16.03 14.80
CA VAL A 29 0.79 -15.90 16.26
C VAL A 29 2.03 -16.66 16.78
N LYS A 30 2.58 -17.65 16.04
CA LYS A 30 3.71 -18.49 16.48
C LYS A 30 5.05 -18.21 15.79
N ALA A 31 5.11 -17.33 14.79
CA ALA A 31 6.35 -16.99 14.11
C ALA A 31 7.17 -15.99 14.93
N ASN A 32 7.84 -16.49 15.98
CA ASN A 32 8.98 -16.03 16.80
C ASN A 32 9.58 -14.59 16.72
N GLU A 33 8.82 -13.59 16.29
CA GLU A 33 8.92 -12.20 16.71
C GLU A 33 7.49 -11.81 17.08
N THR A 34 7.28 -11.38 18.32
CA THR A 34 5.97 -10.89 18.74
C THR A 34 5.64 -9.69 17.85
N PHE A 35 4.38 -9.49 17.48
CA PHE A 35 3.97 -8.30 16.72
C PHE A 35 4.47 -6.99 17.38
N ASP A 36 4.56 -7.00 18.70
CA ASP A 36 5.14 -5.93 19.50
C ASP A 36 6.66 -5.73 19.27
N ASP A 37 7.41 -6.81 19.05
CA ASP A 37 8.85 -6.76 18.73
C ASP A 37 9.08 -6.13 17.34
N PHE A 38 8.25 -6.52 16.37
CA PHE A 38 8.26 -5.91 15.03
C PHE A 38 7.95 -4.42 15.11
N ARG A 39 6.88 -4.04 15.84
CA ARG A 39 6.49 -2.64 16.05
C ARG A 39 7.62 -1.84 16.71
N ALA A 40 8.17 -2.34 17.81
CA ALA A 40 9.25 -1.68 18.55
C ALA A 40 10.50 -1.46 17.68
N ARG A 41 10.83 -2.42 16.80
CA ARG A 41 11.95 -2.30 15.86
C ARG A 41 11.71 -1.24 14.78
N GLU A 42 10.49 -1.16 14.23
CA GLU A 42 10.14 -0.13 13.25
C GLU A 42 10.11 1.27 13.90
N GLU A 43 9.55 1.40 15.10
CA GLU A 43 9.60 2.64 15.89
C GLU A 43 11.03 3.09 16.17
N LYS A 44 11.92 2.15 16.55
CA LYS A 44 13.33 2.44 16.80
C LYS A 44 14.05 2.94 15.54
N LYS A 45 13.81 2.30 14.39
CA LYS A 45 14.35 2.77 13.09
C LYS A 45 13.85 4.17 12.75
N GLU A 46 12.59 4.48 13.04
CA GLU A 46 12.02 5.80 12.83
C GLU A 46 12.66 6.85 13.75
N GLN A 47 12.85 6.54 15.04
CA GLN A 47 13.55 7.43 15.99
C GLN A 47 15.00 7.71 15.58
N GLU A 48 15.73 6.69 15.15
CA GLU A 48 17.12 6.85 14.67
C GLU A 48 17.18 7.74 13.42
N TYR A 49 16.24 7.59 12.50
CA TYR A 49 16.13 8.44 11.31
C TYR A 49 15.83 9.90 11.65
N VAL A 50 14.85 10.15 12.54
CA VAL A 50 14.51 11.52 13.00
C VAL A 50 15.72 12.17 13.68
N LYS A 51 16.46 11.42 14.50
CA LYS A 51 17.67 11.91 15.17
C LYS A 51 18.79 12.27 14.17
N GLN A 52 18.96 11.47 13.11
CA GLN A 52 19.91 11.76 12.04
C GLN A 52 19.54 13.02 11.25
N GLN A 53 18.25 13.24 10.98
CA GLN A 53 17.79 14.48 10.34
C GLN A 53 18.02 15.71 11.24
N GLN A 54 17.67 15.65 12.52
CA GLN A 54 17.88 16.77 13.45
C GLN A 54 19.36 17.14 13.58
N ALA A 55 20.25 16.15 13.58
CA ALA A 55 21.70 16.40 13.59
C ALA A 55 22.21 17.03 12.28
N SER A 56 21.62 16.68 11.13
CA SER A 56 22.00 17.28 9.84
C SER A 56 21.54 18.73 9.69
N VAL A 57 20.41 19.12 10.30
CA VAL A 57 19.90 20.50 10.32
C VAL A 57 20.71 21.39 11.27
N ALA A 58 21.27 20.85 12.35
CA ALA A 58 22.10 21.60 13.30
C ALA A 58 23.47 22.05 12.75
N THR A 59 23.89 21.56 11.58
CA THR A 59 25.19 21.88 10.98
C THR A 59 25.11 22.94 9.87
N GLY A 60 23.92 23.49 9.59
CA GLY A 60 23.76 24.56 8.61
C GLY A 60 22.50 25.38 8.86
N THR A 61 22.63 26.48 9.61
CA THR A 61 22.12 27.82 9.24
C THR A 61 22.36 28.82 10.38
N SER A 62 23.14 29.84 10.05
CA SER A 62 23.36 31.08 10.78
C SER A 62 22.09 31.92 10.94
N SER A 63 22.03 32.65 12.04
CA SER A 63 20.93 33.49 12.53
C SER A 63 20.26 34.40 11.49
N SER A 64 18.94 34.38 11.45
CA SER A 64 18.13 35.57 11.19
C SER A 64 16.79 35.45 11.92
N SER A 65 16.60 36.30 12.92
CA SER A 65 15.36 36.46 13.67
C SER A 65 14.36 37.28 12.86
N HIS A 66 13.21 36.70 12.50
CA HIS A 66 12.01 37.45 12.14
C HIS A 66 10.84 36.90 12.93
N VAL A 67 10.09 37.81 13.54
CA VAL A 67 8.98 37.58 14.44
C VAL A 67 7.72 37.72 13.60
N ASP A 68 6.91 36.68 13.43
CA ASP A 68 5.61 36.82 12.78
C ASP A 68 4.52 36.04 13.52
N THR A 69 3.74 36.83 14.27
CA THR A 69 2.28 36.90 14.28
C THR A 69 1.50 35.59 14.06
N PHE A 70 0.98 35.07 15.18
CA PHE A 70 0.00 34.00 15.23
C PHE A 70 -1.32 34.43 14.56
N SER A 71 -1.54 33.96 13.33
CA SER A 71 -2.84 34.06 12.67
C SER A 71 -3.64 32.79 12.92
N SER A 72 -4.70 32.93 13.70
CA SER A 72 -5.70 31.92 13.99
C SER A 72 -6.34 31.42 12.68
N THR A 73 -6.01 30.20 12.26
CA THR A 73 -6.60 29.60 11.07
C THR A 73 -7.90 28.90 11.44
N SER A 74 -8.99 29.53 11.03
CA SER A 74 -10.31 28.93 10.88
C SER A 74 -10.24 27.65 10.03
N ASN A 75 -10.93 26.63 10.53
CA ASN A 75 -10.97 25.28 9.99
C ASN A 75 -11.88 25.24 8.74
N ASP A 76 -11.43 25.82 7.62
CA ASP A 76 -12.08 25.65 6.32
C ASP A 76 -11.54 24.37 5.66
N GLN A 77 -12.45 23.42 5.41
CA GLN A 77 -12.19 22.21 4.62
C GLN A 77 -12.02 22.60 3.16
N GLN A 78 -10.89 23.23 2.85
CA GLN A 78 -10.50 23.57 1.48
C GLN A 78 -9.97 22.30 0.80
N ALA A 79 -10.52 21.99 -0.38
CA ALA A 79 -10.07 20.85 -1.16
C ALA A 79 -8.54 20.89 -1.34
N PRO A 80 -7.84 19.73 -1.28
CA PRO A 80 -6.39 19.70 -1.42
C PRO A 80 -5.94 20.42 -2.69
N ASP A 81 -4.90 21.24 -2.57
CA ASP A 81 -4.31 21.93 -3.70
C ASP A 81 -3.86 20.91 -4.76
N PRO A 82 -4.36 21.00 -6.02
CA PRO A 82 -4.05 20.04 -7.07
C PRO A 82 -2.54 19.94 -7.36
N ASP A 83 -1.78 21.01 -7.16
CA ASP A 83 -0.34 21.00 -7.37
C ASP A 83 0.39 20.23 -6.26
N VAL A 84 -0.13 20.29 -5.03
CA VAL A 84 0.39 19.51 -3.89
C VAL A 84 0.12 18.02 -4.10
N GLU A 85 -1.08 17.65 -4.57
CA GLU A 85 -1.40 16.24 -4.84
C GLU A 85 -0.56 15.67 -5.99
N ARG A 86 -0.33 16.45 -7.06
CA ARG A 86 0.60 16.07 -8.13
C ARG A 86 2.02 15.84 -7.60
N ALA A 87 2.51 16.75 -6.74
CA ALA A 87 3.82 16.60 -6.14
C ALA A 87 3.90 15.33 -5.26
N LYS A 88 2.86 15.03 -4.48
CA LYS A 88 2.79 13.81 -3.69
C LYS A 88 2.87 12.56 -4.55
N GLU A 89 2.08 12.48 -5.62
CA GLU A 89 2.11 11.33 -6.54
C GLU A 89 3.50 11.14 -7.17
N MET A 90 4.12 12.22 -7.66
CA MET A 90 5.48 12.18 -8.21
C MET A 90 6.52 11.69 -7.20
N ILE A 91 6.45 12.14 -5.95
CA ILE A 91 7.36 11.72 -4.89
C ILE A 91 7.15 10.23 -4.57
N LEU A 92 5.91 9.78 -4.42
CA LEU A 92 5.63 8.37 -4.11
C LEU A 92 6.02 7.44 -5.27
N ASP A 93 5.82 7.86 -6.52
CA ASP A 93 6.30 7.13 -7.70
C ASP A 93 7.82 6.94 -7.67
N ALA A 94 8.56 8.03 -7.45
CA ALA A 94 10.02 7.98 -7.36
C ALA A 94 10.51 7.15 -6.16
N ALA A 95 9.78 7.20 -5.03
CA ALA A 95 10.12 6.48 -3.81
C ALA A 95 10.09 4.96 -3.96
N LEU A 96 9.29 4.41 -4.90
CA LEU A 96 9.22 2.96 -5.13
C LEU A 96 10.58 2.35 -5.48
N ALA A 97 11.42 3.07 -6.23
CA ALA A 97 12.77 2.62 -6.58
C ALA A 97 13.68 2.39 -5.34
N PHE A 98 13.37 3.04 -4.22
CA PHE A 98 14.15 3.00 -2.99
C PHE A 98 13.62 2.01 -1.95
N VAL A 99 12.47 1.36 -2.21
CA VAL A 99 11.90 0.35 -1.29
C VAL A 99 12.84 -0.85 -1.11
N GLN A 100 13.57 -1.24 -2.16
CA GLN A 100 14.46 -2.41 -2.08
C GLN A 100 15.73 -2.19 -1.25
N SER A 101 16.10 -0.93 -0.99
CA SER A 101 17.20 -0.58 -0.09
C SER A 101 16.72 -0.11 1.28
N HIS A 102 15.61 0.63 1.34
CA HIS A 102 15.14 1.31 2.55
C HIS A 102 13.81 0.79 3.12
N GLY A 103 13.20 -0.22 2.49
CA GLY A 103 11.89 -0.75 2.86
C GLY A 103 10.75 0.26 2.65
N TRP A 104 9.58 -0.08 3.17
CA TRP A 104 8.40 0.79 3.14
C TRP A 104 8.49 1.85 4.23
N SER A 105 9.24 2.92 4.00
CA SER A 105 9.67 3.86 5.06
C SER A 105 9.68 5.32 4.62
N LYS A 106 9.71 6.23 5.60
CA LYS A 106 9.92 7.68 5.39
C LYS A 106 11.26 7.96 4.69
N GLN A 107 12.27 7.12 4.91
CA GLN A 107 13.56 7.25 4.22
C GLN A 107 13.44 6.96 2.73
N ALA A 108 12.67 5.94 2.32
CA ALA A 108 12.41 5.69 0.90
C ALA A 108 11.67 6.87 0.24
N ILE A 109 10.70 7.45 0.95
CA ILE A 109 9.97 8.64 0.50
C ILE A 109 10.90 9.85 0.35
N ALA A 110 11.76 10.10 1.34
CA ALA A 110 12.73 11.18 1.30
C ALA A 110 13.71 11.05 0.11
N LYS A 111 14.17 9.83 -0.18
CA LYS A 111 15.00 9.54 -1.38
C LYS A 111 14.24 9.70 -2.70
N GLY A 112 12.96 9.32 -2.72
CA GLY A 112 12.05 9.61 -3.83
C GLY A 112 11.96 11.11 -4.09
N ALA A 113 11.73 11.90 -3.04
CA ALA A 113 11.63 13.36 -3.13
C ALA A 113 12.90 14.00 -3.72
N GLU A 114 14.08 13.60 -3.22
CA GLU A 114 15.37 14.09 -3.74
C GLU A 114 15.51 13.80 -5.26
N THR A 115 15.00 12.67 -5.73
CA THR A 115 15.09 12.25 -7.15
C THR A 115 14.21 13.10 -8.07
N VAL A 116 13.10 13.64 -7.56
CA VAL A 116 12.20 14.54 -8.30
C VAL A 116 12.42 16.02 -7.94
N ASN A 117 13.62 16.37 -7.47
CA ASN A 117 14.04 17.74 -7.12
C ASN A 117 13.26 18.41 -5.97
N TYR A 118 12.66 17.61 -5.09
CA TYR A 118 12.10 18.08 -3.84
C TYR A 118 13.08 17.86 -2.68
N PRO A 119 13.13 18.75 -1.68
CA PRO A 119 13.94 18.53 -0.48
C PRO A 119 13.57 17.23 0.26
N SER A 120 14.54 16.59 0.91
CA SER A 120 14.34 15.39 1.75
C SER A 120 13.21 15.56 2.79
N VAL A 121 13.08 16.78 3.33
CA VAL A 121 12.03 17.15 4.30
C VAL A 121 10.61 17.06 3.75
N SER A 122 10.43 17.06 2.41
CA SER A 122 9.14 16.87 1.76
C SER A 122 8.49 15.52 2.07
N HIS A 123 9.22 14.56 2.66
CA HIS A 123 8.60 13.38 3.27
C HIS A 123 7.54 13.70 4.34
N GLY A 124 7.53 14.94 4.88
CA GLY A 124 6.56 15.42 5.86
C GLY A 124 5.17 15.63 5.26
N LEU A 125 5.04 15.63 3.93
CA LEU A 125 3.76 15.57 3.23
C LEU A 125 3.03 14.24 3.43
N PHE A 126 3.71 13.23 3.97
CA PHE A 126 3.21 11.87 4.21
C PHE A 126 3.25 11.55 5.72
N PRO A 127 2.29 12.06 6.52
CA PRO A 127 2.33 11.96 7.97
C PRO A 127 2.30 10.52 8.49
N ARG A 128 1.70 9.58 7.74
CA ARG A 128 1.66 8.15 8.07
C ARG A 128 2.87 7.38 7.49
N GLY A 129 3.71 8.05 6.71
CA GLY A 129 4.99 7.54 6.25
C GLY A 129 4.85 6.31 5.36
N GLY A 130 5.51 5.21 5.76
CA GLY A 130 5.64 4.00 4.93
C GLY A 130 4.33 3.41 4.43
N ILE A 131 3.24 3.49 5.21
CA ILE A 131 1.93 2.97 4.78
C ILE A 131 1.36 3.75 3.58
N GLU A 132 1.64 5.05 3.45
CA GLU A 132 1.17 5.82 2.29
C GLU A 132 1.86 5.36 1.01
N LEU A 133 3.15 5.04 1.10
CA LEU A 133 3.88 4.43 -0.02
C LEU A 133 3.34 3.04 -0.37
N VAL A 134 2.98 2.23 0.63
CA VAL A 134 2.33 0.92 0.43
C VAL A 134 0.98 1.09 -0.29
N HIS A 135 0.13 2.00 0.18
CA HIS A 135 -1.18 2.26 -0.44
C HIS A 135 -1.05 2.79 -1.87
N HIS A 136 -0.06 3.65 -2.14
CA HIS A 136 0.23 4.13 -3.49
C HIS A 136 0.60 2.99 -4.42
N PHE A 137 1.53 2.13 -4.00
CA PHE A 137 1.89 0.94 -4.77
C PHE A 137 0.70 -0.01 -4.96
N TYR A 138 -0.11 -0.20 -3.93
CA TYR A 138 -1.30 -1.04 -3.99
C TYR A 138 -2.31 -0.50 -5.01
N LYS A 139 -2.56 0.82 -5.02
CA LYS A 139 -3.40 1.51 -6.01
C LYS A 139 -2.87 1.28 -7.43
N GLN A 140 -1.57 1.44 -7.68
CA GLN A 140 -0.98 1.16 -8.99
C GLN A 140 -1.17 -0.29 -9.43
N CYS A 141 -1.01 -1.25 -8.52
CA CYS A 141 -1.20 -2.65 -8.85
C CYS A 141 -2.65 -2.98 -9.21
N ASN A 142 -3.61 -2.37 -8.51
CA ASN A 142 -5.04 -2.53 -8.82
C ASN A 142 -5.39 -1.90 -10.17
N LEU A 143 -4.87 -0.71 -10.49
CA LEU A 143 -5.07 -0.09 -11.81
C LEU A 143 -4.53 -0.98 -12.93
N LYS A 144 -3.31 -1.51 -12.77
CA LYS A 144 -2.72 -2.47 -13.74
C LYS A 144 -3.55 -3.73 -13.89
N LEU A 145 -4.11 -4.24 -12.79
CA LEU A 145 -5.01 -5.39 -12.85
C LEU A 145 -6.29 -5.04 -13.63
N ILE A 146 -6.92 -3.90 -13.37
CA ILE A 146 -8.12 -3.48 -14.12
C ILE A 146 -7.82 -3.40 -15.61
N ASP A 147 -6.69 -2.80 -16.00
CA ASP A 147 -6.30 -2.72 -17.40
C ASP A 147 -6.08 -4.10 -18.01
N TYR A 148 -5.43 -5.01 -17.27
CA TYR A 148 -5.29 -6.42 -17.66
C TYR A 148 -6.63 -7.11 -17.84
N LEU A 149 -7.55 -6.98 -16.88
CA LEU A 149 -8.88 -7.59 -16.93
C LEU A 149 -9.69 -7.07 -18.13
N LYS A 150 -9.67 -5.75 -18.38
CA LYS A 150 -10.33 -5.14 -19.55
C LYS A 150 -9.80 -5.72 -20.85
N GLN A 151 -8.49 -5.87 -20.98
CA GLN A 151 -7.86 -6.44 -22.18
C GLN A 151 -8.27 -7.90 -22.37
N GLU A 152 -8.25 -8.72 -21.32
CA GLU A 152 -8.64 -10.13 -21.39
C GLU A 152 -10.14 -10.33 -21.72
N THR A 153 -10.98 -9.34 -21.42
CA THR A 153 -12.43 -9.41 -21.68
C THR A 153 -12.91 -8.60 -22.89
N ALA A 154 -12.04 -7.86 -23.57
CA ALA A 154 -12.44 -6.85 -24.57
C ALA A 154 -13.32 -7.42 -25.70
N ASP A 155 -12.98 -8.63 -26.16
CA ASP A 155 -13.66 -9.31 -27.27
C ASP A 155 -14.55 -10.49 -26.79
N LEU A 156 -14.80 -10.59 -25.49
CA LEU A 156 -15.57 -11.68 -24.90
C LEU A 156 -16.97 -11.20 -24.52
N GLU A 157 -18.01 -11.80 -25.13
CA GLU A 157 -19.39 -11.61 -24.66
C GLU A 157 -19.59 -12.18 -23.24
N ARG A 158 -18.88 -13.26 -22.94
CA ARG A 158 -18.90 -13.97 -21.64
C ARG A 158 -17.58 -14.69 -21.40
N VAL A 159 -17.08 -14.64 -20.17
CA VAL A 159 -15.94 -15.45 -19.71
C VAL A 159 -16.35 -16.93 -19.64
N PRO A 160 -15.73 -17.84 -20.43
CA PRO A 160 -16.15 -19.25 -20.47
C PRO A 160 -15.84 -20.03 -19.19
N ASN A 161 -14.72 -19.69 -18.52
CA ASN A 161 -14.30 -20.34 -17.28
C ASN A 161 -13.93 -19.28 -16.23
N PRO A 162 -14.90 -18.84 -15.42
CA PRO A 162 -14.71 -17.80 -14.40
C PRO A 162 -13.64 -18.17 -13.35
N SER A 163 -13.52 -19.45 -13.00
CA SER A 163 -12.55 -19.90 -11.99
C SER A 163 -11.11 -19.80 -12.52
N GLU A 164 -10.87 -20.26 -13.75
CA GLU A 164 -9.54 -20.09 -14.38
C GLU A 164 -9.22 -18.62 -14.66
N PHE A 165 -10.22 -17.82 -15.03
CA PHE A 165 -10.05 -16.37 -15.19
C PHE A 165 -9.63 -15.71 -13.88
N ALA A 166 -10.35 -15.96 -12.79
CA ALA A 166 -10.00 -15.44 -11.47
C ALA A 166 -8.61 -15.91 -11.02
N ARG A 167 -8.26 -17.18 -11.28
CA ARG A 167 -6.91 -17.72 -10.99
C ARG A 167 -5.83 -16.92 -11.71
N LYS A 168 -5.99 -16.66 -13.01
CA LYS A 168 -5.04 -15.86 -13.80
C LYS A 168 -4.96 -14.41 -13.33
N ALA A 169 -6.09 -13.79 -12.99
CA ALA A 169 -6.14 -12.45 -12.45
C ALA A 169 -5.37 -12.31 -11.12
N ILE A 170 -5.59 -13.26 -10.20
CA ILE A 170 -4.87 -13.31 -8.92
C ILE A 170 -3.37 -13.53 -9.17
N GLU A 171 -3.02 -14.45 -10.06
CA GLU A 171 -1.64 -14.74 -10.43
C GLU A 171 -0.95 -13.49 -10.99
N TYR A 172 -1.59 -12.78 -11.92
CA TYR A 172 -1.10 -11.50 -12.44
C TYR A 172 -0.89 -10.47 -11.32
N ARG A 173 -1.90 -10.28 -10.46
CA ARG A 173 -1.83 -9.30 -9.35
C ARG A 173 -0.71 -9.59 -8.36
N LEU A 174 -0.42 -10.87 -8.10
CA LEU A 174 0.67 -11.30 -7.23
C LEU A 174 2.04 -11.14 -7.88
N ARG A 175 2.17 -11.35 -9.21
CA ARG A 175 3.43 -11.12 -9.94
C ARG A 175 3.88 -9.67 -9.89
N LEU A 176 2.95 -8.70 -9.80
CA LEU A 176 3.32 -7.30 -9.63
C LEU A 176 4.14 -7.02 -8.36
N LEU A 177 4.10 -7.93 -7.37
CA LEU A 177 4.86 -7.83 -6.12
C LEU A 177 6.31 -8.30 -6.25
N GLU A 178 6.68 -8.99 -7.35
CA GLU A 178 8.01 -9.56 -7.57
C GLU A 178 9.16 -8.58 -7.29
N PRO A 179 9.10 -7.30 -7.72
CA PRO A 179 10.16 -6.34 -7.48
C PRO A 179 10.31 -5.92 -6.01
N TYR A 180 9.44 -6.36 -5.09
CA TYR A 180 9.41 -5.93 -3.69
C TYR A 180 9.29 -7.08 -2.68
N LEU A 181 9.42 -8.34 -3.12
CA LEU A 181 9.20 -9.53 -2.28
C LEU A 181 10.00 -9.52 -0.97
N LYS A 182 11.21 -8.98 -0.98
CA LYS A 182 12.08 -8.88 0.20
C LYS A 182 11.43 -8.09 1.34
N TYR A 183 10.72 -7.00 1.02
CA TYR A 183 10.09 -6.11 1.99
C TYR A 183 8.56 -6.22 1.99
N TRP A 184 7.96 -7.08 1.16
CA TRP A 184 6.51 -7.27 1.16
C TRP A 184 5.94 -7.73 2.51
N PRO A 185 6.63 -8.59 3.32
CA PRO A 185 6.18 -8.88 4.68
C PRO A 185 6.06 -7.63 5.57
N GLN A 186 6.97 -6.65 5.41
CA GLN A 186 6.90 -5.37 6.13
C GLN A 186 5.64 -4.59 5.71
N ALA A 187 5.34 -4.52 4.40
CA ALA A 187 4.11 -3.88 3.92
C ALA A 187 2.85 -4.54 4.47
N LEU A 188 2.78 -5.87 4.49
CA LEU A 188 1.67 -6.61 5.10
C LEU A 188 1.53 -6.27 6.60
N GLY A 189 2.64 -6.20 7.33
CA GLY A 189 2.65 -5.78 8.73
C GLY A 189 2.10 -4.36 8.92
N LEU A 190 2.51 -3.41 8.08
CA LEU A 190 2.00 -2.04 8.10
C LEU A 190 0.49 -1.99 7.80
N MET A 191 0.00 -2.73 6.81
CA MET A 191 -1.41 -2.81 6.45
C MET A 191 -2.27 -3.46 7.55
N ALA A 192 -1.71 -4.42 8.29
CA ALA A 192 -2.40 -5.13 9.37
C ALA A 192 -2.51 -4.31 10.69
N LEU A 193 -1.80 -3.19 10.81
CA LEU A 193 -1.90 -2.33 12.00
C LEU A 193 -3.35 -1.81 12.17
N PRO A 194 -3.87 -1.72 13.41
CA PRO A 194 -5.24 -1.27 13.66
C PRO A 194 -5.68 0.02 12.93
N PRO A 195 -4.89 1.10 12.87
CA PRO A 195 -5.28 2.31 12.13
C PRO A 195 -5.33 2.13 10.60
N ASN A 196 -4.73 1.07 10.06
CA ASN A 196 -4.59 0.83 8.62
C ASN A 196 -5.47 -0.33 8.13
N ALA A 197 -5.82 -1.26 9.02
CA ALA A 197 -6.54 -2.49 8.69
C ALA A 197 -7.89 -2.26 8.01
N PRO A 198 -8.76 -1.31 8.43
CA PRO A 198 -10.03 -1.08 7.76
C PRO A 198 -9.86 -0.68 6.30
N HIS A 199 -8.94 0.26 6.02
CA HIS A 199 -8.66 0.71 4.66
C HIS A 199 -8.00 -0.40 3.81
N SER A 200 -7.06 -1.13 4.40
CA SER A 200 -6.39 -2.24 3.71
C SER A 200 -7.35 -3.36 3.36
N LEU A 201 -8.30 -3.67 4.26
CA LEU A 201 -9.35 -4.65 4.00
C LEU A 201 -10.30 -4.18 2.89
N ALA A 202 -10.74 -2.92 2.92
CA ALA A 202 -11.56 -2.35 1.85
C ALA A 202 -10.87 -2.49 0.48
N ASN A 203 -9.57 -2.19 0.41
CA ASN A 203 -8.78 -2.34 -0.81
C ASN A 203 -8.68 -3.80 -1.32
N VAL A 204 -8.71 -4.79 -0.41
CA VAL A 204 -8.74 -6.22 -0.77
C VAL A 204 -10.14 -6.61 -1.25
N LEU A 205 -11.20 -6.13 -0.61
CA LEU A 205 -12.58 -6.42 -1.02
C LEU A 205 -12.88 -5.83 -2.41
N THR A 206 -12.53 -4.57 -2.66
CA THR A 206 -12.67 -3.96 -3.99
C THR A 206 -11.92 -4.74 -5.07
N LEU A 207 -10.71 -5.20 -4.76
CA LEU A 207 -9.93 -6.06 -5.67
C LEU A 207 -10.66 -7.37 -6.01
N VAL A 208 -11.31 -8.00 -5.02
CA VAL A 208 -12.09 -9.22 -5.23
C VAL A 208 -13.34 -8.93 -6.05
N ASP A 209 -14.05 -7.85 -5.75
CA ASP A 209 -15.24 -7.42 -6.46
C ASP A 209 -14.93 -7.13 -7.95
N ASP A 210 -13.82 -6.44 -8.22
CA ASP A 210 -13.34 -6.18 -9.58
C ASP A 210 -13.10 -7.48 -10.34
N ILE A 211 -12.39 -8.45 -9.75
CA ILE A 211 -12.14 -9.74 -10.39
C ILE A 211 -13.46 -10.48 -10.68
N CYS A 212 -14.39 -10.49 -9.72
CA CYS A 212 -15.71 -11.13 -9.89
C CYS A 212 -16.53 -10.47 -11.00
N TYR A 213 -16.55 -9.13 -11.03
CA TYR A 213 -17.23 -8.35 -12.07
C TYR A 213 -16.75 -8.75 -13.47
N TYR A 214 -15.43 -8.74 -13.70
CA TYR A 214 -14.85 -9.12 -14.99
C TYR A 214 -14.97 -10.62 -15.29
N ALA A 215 -15.05 -11.48 -14.27
CA ALA A 215 -15.32 -12.92 -14.43
C ALA A 215 -16.75 -13.23 -14.90
N GLY A 216 -17.62 -12.21 -14.99
CA GLY A 216 -18.99 -12.33 -15.48
C GLY A 216 -20.05 -12.39 -14.38
N ASP A 217 -19.69 -12.11 -13.13
CA ASP A 217 -20.66 -11.88 -12.06
C ASP A 217 -21.31 -10.50 -12.24
N ARG A 218 -22.39 -10.46 -13.01
CA ARG A 218 -23.19 -9.24 -13.24
C ARG A 218 -24.25 -9.00 -12.17
N SER A 219 -24.14 -9.62 -10.99
CA SER A 219 -25.15 -9.52 -9.93
C SER A 219 -25.14 -8.21 -9.13
N VAL A 220 -24.32 -7.23 -9.50
CA VAL A 220 -24.22 -5.95 -8.79
C VAL A 220 -24.49 -4.78 -9.73
N ASP A 221 -25.49 -3.98 -9.41
CA ASP A 221 -25.84 -2.77 -10.17
C ASP A 221 -24.62 -1.85 -10.33
N PRO A 222 -24.35 -1.31 -11.55
CA PRO A 222 -23.22 -0.42 -11.82
C PRO A 222 -23.26 0.91 -11.04
N SER A 223 -24.33 1.17 -10.29
CA SER A 223 -24.47 2.32 -9.40
C SER A 223 -23.71 2.19 -8.07
N SER A 224 -23.25 0.99 -7.71
CA SER A 224 -22.56 0.73 -6.43
C SER A 224 -21.03 0.83 -6.52
N ALA A 225 -20.43 0.57 -7.68
CA ALA A 225 -18.97 0.46 -7.86
C ALA A 225 -18.23 1.79 -8.06
N HIS A 226 -18.94 2.91 -8.21
CA HIS A 226 -18.33 4.22 -8.54
C HIS A 226 -18.45 5.28 -7.45
N LYS A 227 -18.87 4.91 -6.24
CA LYS A 227 -18.86 5.85 -5.11
C LYS A 227 -17.56 5.69 -4.33
N PRO A 228 -16.59 6.63 -4.42
CA PRO A 228 -15.47 6.63 -3.51
C PRO A 228 -16.02 6.74 -2.08
N PRO A 229 -15.42 6.05 -1.09
CA PRO A 229 -15.81 6.22 0.30
C PRO A 229 -15.59 7.69 0.66
N LEU A 230 -16.69 8.39 0.96
CA LEU A 230 -16.64 9.70 1.61
C LEU A 230 -16.14 9.45 3.03
N ILE A 231 -14.85 9.65 3.23
CA ILE A 231 -14.24 9.71 4.55
C ILE A 231 -14.41 11.16 5.02
N HIS A 232 -15.33 11.39 5.95
CA HIS A 232 -15.39 12.60 6.77
C HIS A 232 -14.54 12.43 8.02
#